data_AF-A0A938M687-F1
#
_entry.id   AF-A0A938M687-F1
#
_cell.length_a   1.000
_cell.length_b   1.000
_cell.length_c   1.000
_cell.angle_alpha   90.00
_cell.angle_beta   90.00
_cell.angle_gamma   90.00
#
_symmetry.space_group_name_H-M   'P 1'
#
loop_
_entity.id
_entity.type
_entity.pdbx_description
1 polymer ?
#
loop_
_entity_poly.entity_id
_entity_poly.type
_entity_poly.pdbx_seq_one_letter_code
_entity_poly.pdbx_strand_id
1 'polypeptide(L)'
;MANHHHPPKGTNPMTDNPILCALTREGVLINVSVRFWRASKKLEPGDLGLDAAALDERLISLGRKRLLPKDALAQFALIESRAHAMVEQSTFPFLGGIAHFLPNRKLSEIRQGLDALRG
;
A
#
# COMPACT_ATOMS: atom_id res chain seq x y z
N MET A 1 56.73 17.75 1.43
CA MET A 1 56.00 16.69 0.69
C MET A 1 54.77 16.35 1.51
N ALA A 2 53.60 16.87 1.14
CA ALA A 2 52.35 16.70 1.89
C ALA A 2 51.61 15.48 1.35
N ASN A 3 51.37 14.48 2.21
CA ASN A 3 50.59 13.30 1.86
C ASN A 3 49.11 13.71 1.73
N HIS A 4 48.62 13.78 0.49
CA HIS A 4 47.20 13.82 0.20
C HIS A 4 46.58 12.47 0.57
N HIS A 5 45.91 12.42 1.72
CA HIS A 5 45.05 11.32 2.10
C HIS A 5 43.76 11.40 1.26
N HIS A 6 43.69 10.60 0.20
CA HIS A 6 42.48 10.44 -0.60
C HIS A 6 41.47 9.60 0.21
N PRO A 7 40.27 10.09 0.53
CA PRO A 7 39.26 9.25 1.16
C PRO A 7 38.86 8.13 0.18
N PRO A 8 38.69 6.87 0.63
CA PRO A 8 38.32 5.78 -0.26
C PRO A 8 36.95 6.05 -0.90
N LYS A 9 36.91 5.96 -2.23
CA LYS A 9 35.71 6.03 -3.05
C LYS A 9 34.77 4.86 -2.73
N GLY A 10 33.52 5.17 -2.40
CA GLY A 10 32.39 4.26 -2.53
C GLY A 10 32.20 3.30 -1.35
N THR A 11 31.80 3.82 -0.19
CA THR A 11 31.06 2.99 0.77
C THR A 11 29.71 2.67 0.14
N ASN A 12 29.56 1.42 -0.31
CA ASN A 12 28.25 0.90 -0.69
C ASN A 12 27.40 0.90 0.60
N PRO A 13 26.32 1.70 0.70
CA PRO A 13 25.60 1.90 1.96
C PRO A 13 24.97 0.62 2.51
N MET A 14 24.89 -0.44 1.69
CA MET A 14 24.42 -1.76 2.12
C MET A 14 25.44 -2.53 2.96
N THR A 15 26.74 -2.27 2.84
CA THR A 15 27.78 -3.06 3.53
C THR A 15 28.04 -2.57 4.95
N ASP A 16 27.80 -1.29 5.24
CA ASP A 16 28.10 -0.67 6.54
C ASP A 16 27.03 -0.92 7.61
N ASN A 17 25.89 -1.51 7.25
CA ASN A 17 24.85 -1.89 8.20
C ASN A 17 24.66 -3.42 8.25
N PRO A 18 25.32 -4.11 9.20
CA PRO A 18 25.28 -5.57 9.28
C PRO A 18 23.87 -6.12 9.53
N ILE A 19 22.99 -5.36 10.18
CA ILE A 19 21.59 -5.74 10.42
C ILE A 19 20.80 -5.70 9.12
N LEU A 20 20.90 -4.62 8.32
CA LEU A 20 20.27 -4.55 7.01
C LEU A 20 20.80 -5.65 6.09
N CYS A 21 22.10 -5.91 6.13
CA CYS A 21 22.73 -6.95 5.33
C CYS A 21 22.27 -8.36 5.72
N ALA A 22 21.99 -8.62 7.01
CA ALA A 22 21.42 -9.87 7.47
C ALA A 22 19.92 -9.99 7.11
N LEU A 23 19.13 -8.95 7.35
CA LEU A 23 17.69 -8.94 7.04
C LEU A 23 17.42 -9.18 5.55
N THR A 24 18.18 -8.52 4.68
CA THR A 24 18.06 -8.67 3.21
C THR A 24 18.46 -10.05 2.69
N ARG A 25 19.21 -10.86 3.47
CA ARG A 25 19.49 -12.27 3.13
C ARG A 25 18.37 -13.20 3.56
N GLU A 26 17.69 -12.88 4.66
CA GLU A 26 16.69 -13.73 5.28
C GLU A 26 15.25 -13.46 4.78
N GLY A 27 15.02 -12.37 4.06
CA GLY A 27 13.70 -12.00 3.58
C GLY A 27 13.69 -10.84 2.61
N VAL A 28 12.47 -10.50 2.18
CA VAL A 28 12.19 -9.39 1.26
C VAL A 28 11.22 -8.41 1.89
N LEU A 29 11.28 -7.16 1.46
CA LEU A 29 10.24 -6.17 1.78
C LEU A 29 9.13 -6.26 0.75
N ILE A 30 7.89 -6.33 1.22
CA ILE A 30 6.70 -6.38 0.37
C ILE A 30 5.71 -5.28 0.74
N ASN A 31 4.94 -4.86 -0.26
CA ASN A 31 3.76 -4.02 -0.09
C ASN A 31 2.68 -4.56 -1.04
N VAL A 32 1.45 -4.66 -0.56
CA VAL A 32 0.30 -5.14 -1.35
C VAL A 32 -0.65 -3.98 -1.61
N SER A 33 -1.01 -3.81 -2.88
CA SER A 33 -1.98 -2.80 -3.31
C SER A 33 -3.01 -3.45 -4.21
N VAL A 34 -4.28 -3.41 -3.76
CA VAL A 34 -5.43 -3.85 -4.55
C VAL A 34 -6.16 -2.61 -5.04
N ARG A 35 -6.37 -2.50 -6.35
CA ARG A 35 -7.01 -1.32 -6.96
C ARG A 35 -8.16 -1.77 -7.84
N PHE A 36 -9.32 -1.20 -7.62
CA PHE A 36 -10.51 -1.41 -8.45
C PHE A 36 -11.34 -0.13 -8.51
N TRP A 37 -12.14 0.01 -9.57
CA TRP A 37 -13.03 1.15 -9.71
C TRP A 37 -14.11 1.12 -8.62
N ARG A 38 -14.21 2.18 -7.83
CA ARG A 38 -15.12 2.27 -6.67
C ARG A 38 -16.56 2.64 -7.05
N ALA A 39 -16.87 2.72 -8.35
CA ALA A 39 -18.17 3.12 -8.89
C ALA A 39 -18.82 4.27 -8.11
N SER A 40 -18.07 5.35 -7.91
CA SER A 40 -18.54 6.52 -7.15
C SER A 40 -18.28 7.79 -7.94
N LYS A 41 -19.17 8.76 -7.81
CA LYS A 41 -19.07 10.09 -8.42
C LYS A 41 -19.22 11.15 -7.34
N LYS A 42 -18.71 12.36 -7.57
CA LYS A 42 -18.98 13.52 -6.70
C LYS A 42 -20.50 13.64 -6.52
N LEU A 43 -20.92 13.86 -5.28
CA LEU A 43 -22.30 14.17 -4.96
C LEU A 43 -22.54 15.63 -5.32
N GLU A 44 -23.54 15.90 -6.15
CA GLU A 44 -23.88 17.25 -6.57
C GLU A 44 -25.02 17.80 -5.70
N PRO A 45 -25.11 19.13 -5.50
CA PRO A 45 -26.19 19.74 -4.71
C PRO A 45 -27.59 19.26 -5.14
N GLY A 46 -27.83 19.18 -6.44
CA GLY A 46 -29.09 18.71 -7.00
C GLY A 46 -29.44 17.25 -6.67
N ASP A 47 -28.46 16.39 -6.37
CA ASP A 47 -28.72 15.01 -5.94
C ASP A 47 -29.40 14.95 -4.56
N LEU A 48 -29.25 16.00 -3.76
CA LEU A 48 -29.84 16.15 -2.43
C LEU A 48 -31.00 17.16 -2.41
N GLY A 49 -31.38 17.71 -3.56
CA GLY A 49 -32.36 18.80 -3.64
C GLY A 49 -31.86 20.13 -3.07
N LEU A 50 -30.54 20.33 -2.98
CA LEU A 50 -29.92 21.57 -2.50
C LEU A 50 -29.69 22.53 -3.67
N ASP A 51 -29.86 23.83 -3.40
CA ASP A 51 -29.46 24.88 -4.32
C ASP A 51 -27.94 25.05 -4.30
N ALA A 52 -27.31 24.89 -5.47
CA ALA A 52 -25.88 25.04 -5.63
C ALA A 52 -25.38 26.46 -5.29
N ALA A 53 -26.21 27.49 -5.50
CA ALA A 53 -25.83 28.87 -5.19
C ALA A 53 -25.74 29.14 -3.68
N ALA A 54 -26.37 28.31 -2.85
CA ALA A 54 -26.34 28.42 -1.40
C ALA A 54 -25.14 27.69 -0.75
N LEU A 55 -24.34 26.96 -1.53
CA LEU A 55 -23.17 26.22 -1.03
C LEU A 55 -21.87 26.96 -1.33
N ASP A 56 -21.12 27.27 -0.28
CA ASP A 56 -19.71 27.69 -0.43
C ASP A 56 -18.81 26.46 -0.49
N GLU A 57 -18.26 26.18 -1.67
CA GLU A 57 -17.36 25.05 -1.92
C GLU A 57 -16.05 25.11 -1.10
N ARG A 58 -15.69 26.28 -0.53
CA ARG A 58 -14.53 26.40 0.36
C ARG A 58 -14.81 25.88 1.77
N LEU A 59 -16.08 25.85 2.16
CA LEU A 59 -16.51 25.50 3.51
C LEU A 59 -17.13 24.09 3.57
N ILE A 60 -17.77 23.65 2.49
CA ILE A 60 -18.58 22.43 2.49
C ILE A 60 -18.17 21.48 1.37
N SER A 61 -17.88 20.23 1.73
CA SER A 61 -17.67 19.13 0.79
C SER A 61 -18.77 18.09 0.94
N LEU A 62 -19.54 17.88 -0.14
CA LEU A 62 -20.70 16.96 -0.17
C LEU A 62 -20.31 15.47 -0.23
N GLY A 63 -19.03 15.15 -0.46
CA GLY A 63 -18.57 13.78 -0.61
C GLY A 63 -18.94 13.15 -1.95
N ARG A 64 -19.34 11.86 -1.93
CA ARG A 64 -19.54 11.05 -3.15
C ARG A 64 -20.80 10.21 -3.08
N LYS A 65 -21.52 10.10 -4.20
CA LYS A 65 -22.59 9.13 -4.41
C LYS A 65 -22.06 7.82 -4.99
N ARG A 66 -22.74 6.72 -4.67
CA ARG A 66 -22.52 5.42 -5.29
C ARG A 66 -23.28 5.36 -6.62
N LEU A 67 -22.63 4.81 -7.64
CA LEU A 67 -23.23 4.53 -8.96
C LEU A 67 -23.78 3.11 -9.03
N LEU A 68 -23.41 2.26 -8.07
CA LEU A 68 -23.84 0.86 -7.96
C LEU A 68 -24.36 0.58 -6.55
N PRO A 69 -25.17 -0.48 -6.37
CA PRO A 69 -25.50 -1.04 -5.07
C PRO A 69 -24.24 -1.35 -4.24
N LYS A 70 -24.36 -1.28 -2.91
CA LYS A 70 -23.22 -1.45 -1.99
C LYS A 70 -22.58 -2.84 -2.10
N ASP A 71 -23.40 -3.84 -2.31
CA ASP A 71 -23.08 -5.25 -2.45
C ASP A 71 -22.42 -5.60 -3.79
N ALA A 72 -22.68 -4.83 -4.85
CA ALA A 72 -22.09 -5.06 -6.18
C ALA A 72 -20.55 -5.02 -6.19
N LEU A 73 -19.94 -4.31 -5.23
CA LEU A 73 -18.47 -4.22 -5.08
C LEU A 73 -17.93 -5.05 -3.90
N ALA A 74 -18.79 -5.81 -3.21
CA ALA A 74 -18.40 -6.53 -2.00
C ALA A 74 -17.30 -7.58 -2.26
N GLN A 75 -17.34 -8.25 -3.42
CA GLN A 75 -16.32 -9.24 -3.78
C GLN A 75 -14.94 -8.60 -3.93
N PHE A 76 -14.84 -7.42 -4.54
CA PHE A 76 -13.57 -6.71 -4.67
C PHE A 76 -13.02 -6.24 -3.31
N ALA A 77 -13.90 -5.73 -2.44
CA ALA A 77 -13.52 -5.37 -1.07
C ALA A 77 -13.06 -6.60 -0.26
N LEU A 78 -13.65 -7.77 -0.52
CA LEU A 78 -13.23 -9.02 0.11
C LEU A 78 -11.85 -9.47 -0.39
N ILE A 79 -11.56 -9.34 -1.69
CA ILE A 79 -10.22 -9.62 -2.26
C ILE A 79 -9.18 -8.68 -1.63
N GLU A 80 -9.48 -7.37 -1.57
CA GLU A 80 -8.65 -6.36 -0.91
C GLU A 80 -8.35 -6.76 0.54
N SER A 81 -9.39 -7.02 1.33
CA SER A 81 -9.24 -7.42 2.74
C SER A 81 -8.42 -8.70 2.92
N ARG A 82 -8.65 -9.73 2.08
CA ARG A 82 -7.92 -11.00 2.15
C ARG A 82 -6.44 -10.83 1.79
N ALA A 83 -6.14 -10.04 0.77
CA ALA A 83 -4.76 -9.76 0.36
C ALA A 83 -3.99 -9.04 1.48
N HIS A 84 -4.59 -8.02 2.10
CA HIS A 84 -4.00 -7.32 3.23
C HIS A 84 -3.81 -8.25 4.45
N ALA A 85 -4.85 -8.99 4.84
CA ALA A 85 -4.77 -9.90 5.98
C ALA A 85 -3.70 -11.00 5.80
N MET A 86 -3.57 -11.54 4.58
CA MET A 86 -2.57 -12.55 4.26
C MET A 86 -1.14 -12.03 4.45
N VAL A 87 -0.88 -10.79 4.02
CA VAL A 87 0.41 -10.13 4.23
C VAL A 87 0.63 -9.85 5.71
N GLU A 88 -0.33 -9.24 6.39
CA GLU A 88 -0.21 -8.88 7.81
C GLU A 88 0.07 -10.09 8.71
N GLN A 89 -0.59 -11.22 8.47
CA GLN A 89 -0.41 -12.45 9.28
C GLN A 89 0.95 -13.13 9.10
N SER A 90 1.64 -12.86 7.98
CA SER A 90 2.86 -13.56 7.59
C SER A 90 4.11 -12.68 7.56
N THR A 91 3.98 -11.42 7.97
CA THR A 91 5.05 -10.44 7.89
C THR A 91 5.18 -9.61 9.16
N PHE A 92 6.21 -8.78 9.22
CA PHE A 92 6.43 -7.82 10.30
C PHE A 92 6.41 -6.40 9.73
N PRO A 93 5.77 -5.43 10.41
CA PRO A 93 5.83 -4.03 9.99
C PRO A 93 7.27 -3.54 9.88
N PHE A 94 7.61 -2.86 8.79
CA PHE A 94 8.93 -2.30 8.52
C PHE A 94 8.84 -0.79 8.32
N LEU A 95 9.77 -0.04 8.92
CA LEU A 95 9.85 1.44 8.88
C LEU A 95 8.49 2.13 9.14
N GLY A 96 7.82 1.78 10.24
CA GLY A 96 6.57 2.42 10.63
C GLY A 96 5.37 2.10 9.72
N GLY A 97 5.43 1.00 8.95
CA GLY A 97 4.32 0.53 8.11
C GLY A 97 4.41 0.94 6.64
N ILE A 98 5.56 1.47 6.20
CA ILE A 98 5.81 1.76 4.77
C ILE A 98 5.87 0.46 3.96
N ALA A 99 6.36 -0.63 4.59
CA ALA A 99 6.43 -1.96 4.00
C ALA A 99 6.30 -3.04 5.08
N HIS A 100 6.24 -4.28 4.63
CA HIS A 100 6.18 -5.47 5.45
C HIS A 100 7.38 -6.37 5.15
N PHE A 101 8.12 -6.78 6.19
CA PHE A 101 9.20 -7.75 6.04
C PHE A 101 8.63 -9.17 5.97
N LEU A 102 8.88 -9.85 4.85
CA LEU A 102 8.47 -11.23 4.57
C LEU A 102 9.69 -12.16 4.58
N PRO A 103 9.78 -13.11 5.53
CA PRO A 103 10.84 -14.12 5.53
C PRO A 103 10.79 -15.01 4.28
N ASN A 104 11.96 -15.36 3.72
CA ASN A 104 12.07 -16.15 2.49
C ASN A 104 11.33 -17.49 2.54
N ARG A 105 11.30 -18.13 3.72
CA ARG A 105 10.57 -19.40 3.96
C ARG A 105 9.06 -19.33 3.69
N LYS A 106 8.45 -18.13 3.80
CA LYS A 106 7.02 -17.90 3.57
C LYS A 106 6.73 -17.34 2.17
N LEU A 107 7.77 -17.03 1.39
CA LEU A 107 7.61 -16.31 0.12
C LEU A 107 6.77 -17.08 -0.91
N SER A 108 7.02 -18.38 -1.05
CA SER A 108 6.28 -19.24 -1.98
C SER A 108 4.80 -19.36 -1.62
N GLU A 109 4.51 -19.56 -0.33
CA GLU A 109 3.16 -19.63 0.22
C GLU A 109 2.38 -18.33 -0.04
N ILE A 110 2.97 -17.19 0.31
CA ILE A 110 2.32 -15.88 0.12
C ILE A 110 2.15 -15.56 -1.36
N ARG A 111 3.13 -15.88 -2.20
CA ARG A 111 2.98 -15.68 -3.65
C ARG A 111 1.82 -16.50 -4.21
N GLN A 112 1.74 -17.79 -3.88
CA GLN A 112 0.63 -18.66 -4.32
C GLN A 112 -0.72 -18.19 -3.79
N GLY A 113 -0.80 -17.80 -2.52
CA GLY A 113 -2.02 -17.29 -1.93
C GLY A 113 -2.50 -15.99 -2.57
N LEU A 114 -1.59 -15.07 -2.89
CA LEU A 114 -1.92 -13.84 -3.61
C LEU A 114 -2.32 -14.10 -5.06
N ASP A 115 -1.67 -15.06 -5.74
CA ASP A 115 -2.04 -15.45 -7.10
C ASP A 115 -3.44 -16.08 -7.15
N ALA A 116 -3.81 -16.89 -6.15
CA ALA A 116 -5.16 -17.46 -6.03
C ALA A 116 -6.27 -16.41 -5.84
N LEU A 117 -5.92 -15.20 -5.36
CA LEU A 117 -6.86 -14.09 -5.22
C LEU A 117 -7.04 -13.29 -6.53
N ARG A 118 -6.18 -13.48 -7.54
CA ARG A 118 -6.25 -12.73 -8.81
C ARG A 118 -7.35 -13.21 -9.75
N GLY A 119 -7.82 -14.45 -9.60
CA GLY A 119 -8.76 -15.11 -10.51
C GLY A 119 -8.07 -15.79 -11.67
#